data_AF-A0A938A4X1-F1
#
_entry.id   AF-A0A938A4X1-F1
#
_cell.length_a   1.000
_cell.length_b   1.000
_cell.length_c   1.000
_cell.angle_alpha   90.00
_cell.angle_beta   90.00
_cell.angle_gamma   90.00
#
_symmetry.space_group_name_H-M   'P 1'
#
loop_
_entity.id
_entity.type
_entity.pdbx_description
1 polymer ?
#
loop_
_entity_poly.entity_id
_entity_poly.type
_entity_poly.pdbx_seq_one_letter_code
_entity_poly.pdbx_strand_id
1 'polypeptide(L)'
;MQRLIGPEFFAAMALVYLRQEPPRDRRLMLYGAGFSGFLAGFLPVAHLGYLPDVARLEQALRESYHAADTTALSPKALSALGEAKLLSARLQLAPSLRVLRSDWPIHAIWRHTLHDGPKPQMIGEDVAVLRPVYDPVVVQLPAGGAAFLTALMRGAPLIEALADTAEGFDLGRVLEILLTHNAVIGATP
;
A
#
# COMPACT_ATOMS: atom_id res chain seq x y z
N MET A 1 0.12 15.07 -4.90
CA MET A 1 -0.53 16.15 -4.14
C MET A 1 -0.63 17.46 -4.93
N GLN A 2 0.49 18.04 -5.41
CA GLN A 2 0.47 19.34 -6.13
C GLN A 2 -0.48 19.39 -7.33
N ARG A 3 -0.53 18.33 -8.15
CA ARG A 3 -1.47 18.25 -9.29
C ARG A 3 -2.95 18.25 -8.89
N LEU A 4 -3.29 17.92 -7.62
CA LEU A 4 -4.67 17.88 -7.13
C LEU A 4 -5.16 19.24 -6.62
N ILE A 5 -4.31 19.95 -5.87
CA ILE A 5 -4.70 21.17 -5.15
C ILE A 5 -4.01 22.44 -5.67
N GLY A 6 -3.14 22.30 -6.68
CA GLY A 6 -2.32 23.39 -7.21
C GLY A 6 -1.00 23.56 -6.45
N PRO A 7 0.08 23.95 -7.15
CA PRO A 7 1.41 24.09 -6.55
C PRO A 7 1.48 25.22 -5.51
N GLU A 8 0.81 26.35 -5.73
CA GLU A 8 0.83 27.51 -4.82
C GLU A 8 0.15 27.18 -3.49
N PHE A 9 -1.04 26.59 -3.55
CA PHE A 9 -1.77 26.17 -2.37
C PHE A 9 -1.03 25.06 -1.62
N PHE A 10 -0.47 24.08 -2.34
CA PHE A 10 0.36 23.05 -1.74
C PHE A 10 1.57 23.64 -1.00
N ALA A 11 2.28 24.60 -1.60
CA ALA A 11 3.44 25.24 -0.97
C ALA A 11 3.04 25.98 0.32
N ALA A 12 1.94 26.74 0.29
CA ALA A 12 1.43 27.43 1.47
C ALA A 12 1.02 26.46 2.58
N MET A 13 0.29 25.39 2.23
CA MET A 13 -0.13 24.35 3.16
C MET A 13 1.06 23.57 3.74
N ALA A 14 2.08 23.26 2.93
CA ALA A 14 3.29 22.58 3.39
C ALA A 14 4.07 23.42 4.42
N LEU A 15 4.08 24.74 4.29
CA LEU A 15 4.67 25.63 5.29
C LEU A 15 3.89 25.63 6.61
N VAL A 16 2.56 25.52 6.55
CA VAL A 16 1.72 25.37 7.75
C VAL A 16 2.04 24.05 8.45
N TYR A 17 2.05 22.95 7.70
CA TYR A 17 2.40 21.63 8.22
C TYR A 17 3.81 21.64 8.85
N LEU A 18 4.81 22.21 8.18
CA LEU A 18 6.18 22.31 8.69
C LEU A 18 6.30 23.02 10.04
N ARG A 19 5.48 24.05 10.28
CA ARG A 19 5.49 24.77 11.56
C ARG A 19 4.79 23.98 12.67
N GLN A 20 3.74 23.23 12.34
CA GLN A 20 2.97 22.45 13.31
C GLN A 20 3.65 21.12 13.65
N GLU A 21 4.25 20.47 12.65
CA GLU A 21 4.95 19.20 12.77
C GLU A 21 6.36 19.31 12.18
N PRO A 22 7.33 19.89 12.92
CA PRO A 22 8.72 19.94 12.45
C PRO A 22 9.31 18.52 12.35
N PRO A 23 10.28 18.28 11.44
CA PRO A 23 10.96 16.99 11.34
C PRO A 23 11.59 16.59 12.67
N ARG A 24 11.22 15.42 13.19
CA ARG A 24 11.78 14.84 14.42
C ARG A 24 12.99 13.95 14.18
N ASP A 25 13.24 13.59 12.93
CA ASP A 25 14.32 12.72 12.48
C ASP A 25 15.09 13.43 11.36
N ARG A 26 16.41 13.17 11.29
CA ARG A 26 17.28 13.72 10.24
C ARG A 26 17.05 13.05 8.88
N ARG A 27 16.38 11.91 8.84
CA ARG A 27 16.00 11.18 7.63
C ARG A 27 14.79 11.84 6.99
N LEU A 28 15.04 12.72 6.01
CA LEU A 28 13.99 13.42 5.26
C LEU A 28 12.95 12.48 4.62
N MET A 29 13.32 11.24 4.29
CA MET A 29 12.38 10.24 3.76
C MET A 29 11.23 9.89 4.71
N LEU A 30 11.43 10.05 6.03
CA LEU A 30 10.40 9.80 7.05
C LEU A 30 9.52 11.03 7.30
N TYR A 31 9.92 12.18 6.76
CA TYR A 31 9.19 13.41 6.93
C TYR A 31 7.94 13.43 6.06
N GLY A 32 6.78 13.60 6.70
CA GLY A 32 5.46 13.50 6.07
C GLY A 32 4.62 12.33 6.58
N ALA A 33 5.13 11.50 7.50
CA ALA A 33 4.34 10.44 8.13
C ALA A 33 3.06 10.96 8.85
N GLY A 34 3.12 12.16 9.44
CA GLY A 34 1.98 12.84 10.07
C GLY A 34 1.08 13.61 9.09
N PHE A 35 1.47 13.73 7.82
CA PHE A 35 0.82 14.64 6.88
C PHE A 35 -0.62 14.25 6.57
N SER A 36 -0.93 12.96 6.49
CA SER A 36 -2.32 12.51 6.31
C SER A 36 -3.21 12.90 7.49
N GLY A 37 -2.70 12.79 8.73
CA GLY A 37 -3.41 13.20 9.94
C GLY A 37 -3.64 14.71 9.98
N PHE A 38 -2.63 15.49 9.58
CA PHE A 38 -2.75 16.93 9.41
C PHE A 38 -3.87 17.29 8.40
N LEU A 39 -3.89 16.64 7.22
CA LEU A 39 -4.90 16.91 6.19
C LEU A 39 -6.32 16.57 6.66
N ALA A 40 -6.49 15.54 7.50
CA ALA A 40 -7.79 15.18 8.05
C ALA A 40 -8.39 16.29 8.95
N GLY A 41 -7.53 17.11 9.58
CA GLY A 41 -7.94 18.26 10.39
C GLY A 41 -7.85 19.62 9.70
N PHE A 42 -7.33 19.70 8.47
CA PHE A 42 -7.06 20.97 7.79
C PHE A 42 -8.30 21.46 7.04
N LEU A 43 -9.07 22.35 7.69
CA LEU A 43 -10.34 22.90 7.15
C LEU A 43 -10.30 23.35 5.68
N PRO A 44 -9.24 24.02 5.18
CA PRO A 44 -9.19 24.46 3.79
C PRO A 44 -9.31 23.34 2.74
N VAL A 45 -8.99 22.09 3.08
CA VAL A 45 -9.12 20.93 2.19
C VAL A 45 -10.16 19.92 2.66
N ALA A 46 -10.97 20.25 3.67
CA ALA A 46 -11.95 19.31 4.24
C ALA A 46 -13.02 18.85 3.22
N HIS A 47 -13.25 19.64 2.17
CA HIS A 47 -14.14 19.27 1.05
C HIS A 47 -13.54 18.17 0.15
N LEU A 48 -12.24 17.89 0.26
CA LEU A 48 -11.54 16.81 -0.45
C LEU A 48 -11.30 15.63 0.50
N GLY A 49 -12.37 14.89 0.82
CA GLY A 49 -12.32 13.80 1.79
C GLY A 49 -11.30 12.69 1.48
N TYR A 50 -10.92 12.53 0.21
CA TYR A 50 -9.92 11.54 -0.23
C TYR A 50 -8.46 12.01 -0.04
N LEU A 51 -8.22 13.30 0.21
CA LEU A 51 -6.87 13.87 0.23
C LEU A 51 -5.96 13.25 1.32
N PRO A 52 -6.45 12.98 2.55
CA PRO A 52 -5.69 12.24 3.55
C PRO A 52 -5.26 10.84 3.07
N ASP A 53 -6.14 10.11 2.39
CA ASP A 53 -5.82 8.75 1.92
C ASP A 53 -4.88 8.76 0.72
N VAL A 54 -4.96 9.78 -0.16
CA VAL A 54 -3.93 10.01 -1.18
C VAL A 54 -2.58 10.31 -0.55
N ALA A 55 -2.52 11.10 0.54
CA ALA A 55 -1.28 11.34 1.26
C ALA A 55 -0.72 10.07 1.90
N ARG A 56 -1.58 9.18 2.42
CA ARG A 56 -1.17 7.85 2.92
C ARG A 56 -0.56 7.00 1.80
N LEU A 57 -1.14 7.03 0.60
CA LEU A 57 -0.59 6.34 -0.56
C LEU A 57 0.79 6.90 -0.97
N GLU A 58 0.95 8.22 -1.02
CA GLU A 58 2.24 8.87 -1.34
C GLU A 58 3.31 8.59 -0.27
N GLN A 59 2.92 8.48 1.00
CA GLN A 59 3.81 8.05 2.07
C GLN A 59 4.21 6.57 1.90
N ALA A 60 3.26 5.68 1.60
CA ALA A 60 3.53 4.26 1.38
C ALA A 60 4.45 4.01 0.18
N LEU A 61 4.33 4.80 -0.90
CA LEU A 61 5.27 4.80 -2.03
C LEU A 61 6.70 5.11 -1.58
N ARG A 62 6.88 6.18 -0.79
CA ARG A 62 8.20 6.56 -0.26
C ARG A 62 8.78 5.50 0.68
N GLU A 63 7.96 4.96 1.57
CA GLU A 63 8.39 3.89 2.47
C GLU A 63 8.77 2.60 1.74
N SER A 64 8.01 2.24 0.70
CA SER A 64 8.30 1.09 -0.14
C SER A 64 9.62 1.29 -0.88
N TYR A 65 9.85 2.48 -1.45
CA TYR A 65 11.09 2.85 -2.15
C TYR A 65 12.33 2.72 -1.26
N HIS A 66 12.23 3.13 0.01
CA HIS A 66 13.34 3.11 0.98
C HIS A 66 13.38 1.85 1.86
N ALA A 67 12.54 0.86 1.62
CA ALA A 67 12.57 -0.40 2.35
C ALA A 67 13.86 -1.18 2.06
N ALA A 68 14.22 -2.11 2.96
CA ALA A 68 15.37 -2.98 2.76
C ALA A 68 15.18 -3.85 1.49
N ASP A 69 16.27 -4.09 0.77
CA ASP A 69 16.26 -4.96 -0.39
C ASP A 69 16.16 -6.43 0.05
N THR A 70 15.43 -7.22 -0.74
CA THR A 70 15.20 -8.63 -0.47
C THR A 70 15.22 -9.43 -1.75
N THR A 71 15.68 -10.68 -1.67
CA THR A 71 15.59 -11.62 -2.78
C THR A 71 14.27 -12.38 -2.70
N ALA A 72 13.52 -12.40 -3.79
CA ALA A 72 12.27 -13.14 -3.86
C ALA A 72 12.52 -14.65 -3.78
N LEU A 73 11.60 -15.35 -3.11
CA LEU A 73 11.54 -16.80 -3.14
C LEU A 73 11.18 -17.26 -4.56
N SER A 74 11.92 -18.25 -5.08
CA SER A 74 11.60 -18.78 -6.40
C SER A 74 10.19 -19.39 -6.42
N PRO A 75 9.36 -19.14 -7.46
CA PRO A 75 8.04 -19.75 -7.57
C PRO A 75 8.08 -21.28 -7.48
N LYS A 76 9.14 -21.90 -8.01
CA LYS A 76 9.36 -23.36 -7.92
C LYS A 76 9.52 -23.85 -6.48
N ALA A 77 10.21 -23.11 -5.62
CA ALA A 77 10.37 -23.45 -4.22
C ALA A 77 9.03 -23.38 -3.47
N LEU A 78 8.18 -22.41 -3.80
CA LEU A 78 6.84 -22.29 -3.23
C LEU A 78 5.94 -23.45 -3.68
N SER A 79 5.93 -23.77 -4.97
CA SER A 79 5.19 -24.92 -5.51
C SER A 79 5.64 -26.27 -4.94
N ALA A 80 6.91 -26.39 -4.55
CA ALA A 80 7.46 -27.63 -4.00
C ALA A 80 7.01 -27.95 -2.56
N LEU A 81 6.47 -26.98 -1.82
CA LEU A 81 5.97 -27.21 -0.46
C LEU A 81 4.77 -28.17 -0.43
N GLY A 82 4.01 -28.25 -1.52
CA GLY A 82 2.74 -28.97 -1.57
C GLY A 82 1.63 -28.21 -0.84
N GLU A 83 0.38 -28.45 -1.26
CA GLU A 83 -0.78 -27.65 -0.82
C GLU A 83 -0.96 -27.64 0.71
N ALA A 84 -0.93 -28.82 1.35
CA ALA A 84 -1.15 -28.93 2.78
C ALA A 84 -0.12 -28.14 3.62
N LYS A 85 1.16 -28.13 3.20
CA LYS A 85 2.20 -27.35 3.90
C LYS A 85 2.14 -25.88 3.56
N LEU A 86 1.72 -25.52 2.35
CA LEU A 86 1.55 -24.12 1.96
C LEU A 86 0.41 -23.46 2.74
N LEU A 87 -0.70 -24.17 2.97
CA LEU A 87 -1.82 -23.69 3.78
C LEU A 87 -1.42 -23.45 5.23
N SER A 88 -0.57 -24.30 5.82
CA SER A 88 -0.07 -24.09 7.19
C SER A 88 1.14 -23.15 7.28
N ALA A 89 1.77 -22.81 6.15
CA ALA A 89 2.95 -21.96 6.15
C ALA A 89 2.63 -20.49 6.46
N ARG A 90 3.59 -19.84 7.11
CA ARG A 90 3.67 -18.39 7.28
C ARG A 90 4.54 -17.83 6.15
N LEU A 91 3.91 -17.06 5.27
CA LEU A 91 4.63 -16.39 4.19
C LEU A 91 5.43 -15.22 4.76
N GLN A 92 6.71 -15.16 4.42
CA GLN A 92 7.53 -13.99 4.68
C GLN A 92 7.39 -13.06 3.48
N LEU A 93 6.82 -11.88 3.73
CA LEU A 93 6.58 -10.86 2.70
C LEU A 93 7.72 -9.84 2.68
N ALA A 94 7.96 -9.26 1.50
CA ALA A 94 9.00 -8.25 1.33
C ALA A 94 8.71 -7.02 2.21
N PRO A 95 9.74 -6.43 2.85
CA PRO A 95 9.58 -5.25 3.70
C PRO A 95 9.18 -3.99 2.92
N SER A 96 9.20 -4.04 1.58
CA SER A 96 8.69 -2.99 0.69
C SER A 96 7.16 -3.05 0.50
N LEU A 97 6.51 -4.14 0.87
CA LEU A 97 5.04 -4.26 0.77
C LEU A 97 4.36 -3.30 1.76
N ARG A 98 3.44 -2.49 1.26
CA ARG A 98 2.49 -1.71 2.06
C ARG A 98 1.08 -2.02 1.58
N VAL A 99 0.13 -2.05 2.51
CA VAL A 99 -1.29 -2.27 2.21
C VAL A 99 -2.07 -1.10 2.77
N LEU A 100 -2.95 -0.51 1.97
CA LEU A 100 -3.85 0.55 2.39
C LEU A 100 -5.28 0.18 2.05
N ARG A 101 -6.18 0.55 2.96
CA ARG A 101 -7.63 0.50 2.78
C ARG A 101 -8.16 1.91 2.80
N SER A 102 -9.08 2.20 1.91
CA SER A 102 -9.63 3.53 1.69
C SER A 102 -11.07 3.44 1.20
N ASP A 103 -11.94 4.26 1.79
CA ASP A 103 -13.33 4.43 1.32
C ASP A 103 -13.40 5.25 0.02
N TRP A 104 -12.26 5.75 -0.43
CA TRP A 104 -12.08 6.54 -1.65
C TRP A 104 -11.27 5.79 -2.72
N PRO A 105 -11.45 6.12 -4.01
CA PRO A 105 -10.75 5.49 -5.13
C PRO A 105 -9.31 6.00 -5.28
N ILE A 106 -8.47 5.77 -4.27
CA ILE A 106 -7.13 6.37 -4.19
C ILE A 106 -6.19 5.91 -5.28
N HIS A 107 -6.31 4.67 -5.77
CA HIS A 107 -5.49 4.19 -6.87
C HIS A 107 -5.95 4.80 -8.20
N ALA A 108 -7.26 4.88 -8.45
CA ALA A 108 -7.77 5.54 -9.64
C ALA A 108 -7.47 7.06 -9.65
N ILE A 109 -7.59 7.74 -8.50
CA ILE A 109 -7.21 9.16 -8.35
C ILE A 109 -5.71 9.33 -8.64
N TRP A 110 -4.85 8.50 -8.06
CA TRP A 110 -3.41 8.54 -8.28
C TRP A 110 -3.05 8.32 -9.76
N ARG A 111 -3.67 7.33 -10.41
CA ARG A 111 -3.49 7.05 -11.85
C ARG A 111 -3.98 8.19 -12.74
N HIS A 112 -5.15 8.76 -12.46
CA HIS A 112 -5.68 9.90 -13.21
C HIS A 112 -4.75 11.12 -13.07
N THR A 113 -4.23 11.33 -11.86
CA THR A 113 -3.41 12.49 -11.51
C THR A 113 -1.98 12.38 -12.02
N LEU A 114 -1.38 11.20 -12.11
CA LEU A 114 0.05 11.06 -12.45
C LEU A 114 0.31 10.37 -13.79
N HIS A 115 -0.62 9.55 -14.26
CA HIS A 115 -0.47 8.71 -15.45
C HIS A 115 -1.56 8.97 -16.49
N ASP A 116 -2.26 10.10 -16.38
CA ASP A 116 -3.36 10.53 -17.25
C ASP A 116 -4.40 9.40 -17.48
N GLY A 117 -4.65 8.62 -16.42
CA GLY A 117 -5.63 7.54 -16.41
C GLY A 117 -7.08 8.03 -16.53
N PRO A 118 -8.05 7.12 -16.66
CA PRO A 118 -9.46 7.48 -16.76
C PRO A 118 -9.94 8.21 -15.51
N LYS A 119 -11.02 8.99 -15.65
CA LYS A 119 -11.64 9.69 -14.52
C LYS A 119 -12.07 8.67 -13.44
N PRO A 120 -11.70 8.87 -12.17
CA PRO A 120 -12.03 7.94 -11.10
C PRO A 120 -13.53 7.90 -10.83
N GLN A 121 -14.05 6.72 -10.50
CA GLN A 121 -15.38 6.54 -9.91
C GLN A 121 -15.25 6.59 -8.39
N MET A 122 -16.14 7.28 -7.69
CA MET A 122 -16.06 7.50 -6.24
C MET A 122 -16.48 6.26 -5.43
N ILE A 123 -15.71 5.19 -5.57
CA ILE A 123 -15.89 3.89 -4.92
C ILE A 123 -14.59 3.56 -4.17
N GLY A 124 -14.70 3.03 -2.94
CA GLY A 124 -13.54 2.67 -2.14
C GLY A 124 -12.63 1.64 -2.81
N GLU A 125 -11.32 1.81 -2.61
CA GLU A 125 -10.29 0.93 -3.18
C GLU A 125 -9.30 0.49 -2.10
N ASP A 126 -9.07 -0.81 -2.05
CA ASP A 126 -7.96 -1.41 -1.31
C ASP A 126 -6.76 -1.50 -2.26
N VAL A 127 -5.56 -1.15 -1.78
CA VAL A 127 -4.36 -1.06 -2.62
C VAL A 127 -3.15 -1.69 -1.93
N ALA A 128 -2.28 -2.28 -2.74
CA ALA A 128 -0.94 -2.69 -2.33
C ALA A 128 0.10 -1.84 -3.05
N VAL A 129 1.11 -1.38 -2.29
CA VAL A 129 2.33 -0.81 -2.85
C VAL A 129 3.40 -1.89 -2.75
N LEU A 130 3.96 -2.26 -3.90
CA LEU A 130 4.94 -3.34 -4.06
C LEU A 130 6.19 -2.78 -4.72
N ARG A 131 7.34 -3.41 -4.54
CA ARG A 131 8.60 -3.00 -5.19
C ARG A 131 9.30 -4.25 -5.75
N PRO A 132 8.99 -4.65 -7.00
CA PRO A 132 9.54 -5.87 -7.59
C PRO A 132 11.04 -5.79 -7.89
N VAL A 133 11.52 -4.57 -8.16
CA VAL A 133 12.93 -4.26 -8.39
C VAL A 133 13.29 -3.03 -7.55
N TYR A 134 13.42 -1.84 -8.14
CA TYR A 134 13.81 -0.61 -7.42
C TYR A 134 12.66 0.39 -7.30
N ASP A 135 11.75 0.45 -8.26
CA ASP A 135 10.65 1.41 -8.25
C ASP A 135 9.36 0.79 -7.70
N PRO A 136 8.68 1.45 -6.76
CA PRO A 136 7.43 0.96 -6.21
C PRO A 136 6.30 1.14 -7.23
N VAL A 137 5.41 0.16 -7.25
CA VAL A 137 4.19 0.15 -8.07
C VAL A 137 2.97 0.05 -7.17
N VAL A 138 1.90 0.72 -7.57
CA VAL A 138 0.61 0.65 -6.89
C VAL A 138 -0.29 -0.31 -7.66
N VAL A 139 -0.85 -1.29 -6.95
CA VAL A 139 -1.76 -2.28 -7.52
C VAL A 139 -3.06 -2.24 -6.71
N GLN A 140 -4.20 -2.20 -7.41
CA GLN A 140 -5.51 -2.37 -6.79
C GLN A 140 -5.69 -3.83 -6.36
N LEU A 141 -6.11 -4.03 -5.11
CA LEU A 141 -6.40 -5.34 -4.57
C LEU A 141 -7.84 -5.74 -4.89
N PRO A 142 -8.10 -7.04 -5.13
CA PRO A 142 -9.47 -7.55 -5.16
C PRO A 142 -10.11 -7.43 -3.78
N ALA A 143 -11.44 -7.53 -3.73
CA ALA A 143 -12.19 -7.52 -2.48
C ALA A 143 -11.63 -8.58 -1.50
N GLY A 144 -11.42 -8.21 -0.24
CA GLY A 144 -10.81 -9.08 0.77
C GLY A 144 -9.28 -9.15 0.72
N GLY A 145 -8.64 -8.69 -0.36
CA GLY A 145 -7.19 -8.75 -0.54
C GLY A 145 -6.40 -7.98 0.52
N ALA A 146 -6.86 -6.81 0.94
CA ALA A 146 -6.17 -6.06 1.98
C ALA A 146 -6.25 -6.74 3.35
N ALA A 147 -7.39 -7.33 3.70
CA ALA A 147 -7.55 -8.07 4.96
C ALA A 147 -6.62 -9.29 4.99
N PHE A 148 -6.63 -10.08 3.91
CA PHE A 148 -5.75 -11.23 3.73
C PHE A 148 -4.26 -10.85 3.83
N LEU A 149 -3.81 -9.86 3.06
CA LEU A 149 -2.41 -9.42 3.11
C LEU A 149 -2.03 -8.86 4.48
N THR A 150 -2.93 -8.13 5.15
CA THR A 150 -2.69 -7.62 6.51
C THR A 150 -2.51 -8.76 7.51
N ALA A 151 -3.28 -9.85 7.40
CA ALA A 151 -3.12 -11.03 8.24
C ALA A 151 -1.76 -11.71 8.00
N LEU A 152 -1.36 -11.89 6.73
CA LEU A 152 -0.04 -12.43 6.38
C LEU A 152 1.10 -11.54 6.90
N MET A 153 0.98 -10.22 6.79
CA MET A 153 1.98 -9.27 7.32
C MET A 153 2.12 -9.34 8.84
N ARG A 154 1.08 -9.79 9.57
CA ARG A 154 1.13 -10.08 11.01
C ARG A 154 1.72 -11.46 11.33
N GLY A 155 2.12 -12.20 10.29
CA GLY A 155 2.69 -13.53 10.40
C GLY A 155 1.67 -14.64 10.54
N ALA A 156 0.38 -14.41 10.26
CA ALA A 156 -0.63 -15.47 10.29
C ALA A 156 -0.31 -16.57 9.25
N PRO A 157 -0.59 -17.85 9.55
CA PRO A 157 -0.58 -18.92 8.55
C PRO A 157 -1.57 -18.60 7.43
N LEU A 158 -1.28 -19.11 6.22
CA LEU A 158 -2.11 -18.85 5.05
C LEU A 158 -3.58 -19.29 5.24
N ILE A 159 -3.80 -20.42 5.92
CA ILE A 159 -5.14 -20.93 6.24
C ILE A 159 -5.92 -20.03 7.20
N GLU A 160 -5.26 -19.43 8.19
CA GLU A 160 -5.92 -18.48 9.10
C GLU A 160 -6.23 -17.17 8.38
N ALA A 161 -5.30 -16.69 7.55
CA ALA A 161 -5.53 -15.50 6.74
C ALA A 161 -6.71 -15.67 5.77
N LEU A 162 -6.96 -16.89 5.28
CA LEU A 162 -8.12 -17.21 4.44
C LEU A 162 -9.44 -17.24 5.21
N ALA A 163 -9.43 -17.68 6.46
CA ALA A 163 -10.65 -17.82 7.26
C ALA A 163 -11.37 -16.48 7.50
N ASP A 164 -10.63 -15.38 7.54
CA ASP A 164 -11.16 -14.03 7.74
C ASP A 164 -11.58 -13.33 6.42
N THR A 165 -11.51 -14.03 5.28
CA THR A 165 -11.89 -13.47 3.98
C THR A 165 -13.37 -13.68 3.67
N ALA A 166 -13.96 -12.73 2.94
CA ALA A 166 -15.36 -12.79 2.55
C ALA A 166 -15.61 -13.87 1.47
N GLU A 167 -16.87 -14.27 1.35
CA GLU A 167 -17.32 -15.18 0.30
C GLU A 167 -17.02 -14.59 -1.09
N GLY A 168 -16.44 -15.39 -1.99
CA GLY A 168 -15.97 -14.94 -3.31
C GLY A 168 -14.57 -14.32 -3.32
N PHE A 169 -13.79 -14.43 -2.24
CA PHE A 169 -12.39 -14.04 -2.22
C PHE A 169 -11.55 -14.81 -3.25
N ASP A 170 -10.85 -14.08 -4.11
CA ASP A 170 -9.95 -14.64 -5.12
C ASP A 170 -8.51 -14.72 -4.59
N LEU A 171 -8.21 -15.82 -3.90
CA LEU A 171 -6.86 -16.14 -3.44
C LEU A 171 -5.86 -16.19 -4.61
N GLY A 172 -6.27 -16.77 -5.74
CA GLY A 172 -5.41 -16.93 -6.91
C GLY A 172 -4.91 -15.59 -7.40
N ARG A 173 -5.80 -14.59 -7.48
CA ARG A 173 -5.45 -13.23 -7.91
C ARG A 173 -4.50 -12.54 -6.94
N VAL A 174 -4.68 -12.68 -5.63
CA VAL A 174 -3.78 -12.06 -4.65
C VAL A 174 -2.40 -12.70 -4.67
N LEU A 175 -2.32 -14.04 -4.78
CA LEU A 175 -1.04 -14.74 -4.91
C LEU A 175 -0.33 -14.38 -6.21
N GLU A 176 -1.06 -14.27 -7.33
CA GLU A 176 -0.52 -13.82 -8.60
C GLU A 176 0.11 -12.41 -8.49
N ILE A 177 -0.57 -11.48 -7.81
CA ILE A 177 -0.03 -10.14 -7.54
C ILE A 177 1.29 -10.23 -6.76
N LEU A 178 1.33 -11.01 -5.66
CA LEU A 178 2.53 -11.16 -4.84
C LEU A 178 3.69 -11.79 -5.61
N LEU A 179 3.44 -12.84 -6.39
CA LEU A 179 4.47 -13.55 -7.15
C LEU A 179 4.99 -12.74 -8.32
N THR A 180 4.10 -12.10 -9.08
CA THR A 180 4.47 -11.24 -10.21
C THR A 180 5.34 -10.06 -9.75
N HIS A 181 5.10 -9.59 -8.52
CA HIS A 181 5.82 -8.45 -7.96
C HIS A 181 6.93 -8.84 -6.97
N ASN A 182 7.40 -10.10 -6.98
CA ASN A 182 8.54 -10.54 -6.16
C ASN A 182 8.37 -10.27 -4.65
N ALA A 183 7.13 -10.26 -4.17
CA ALA A 183 6.80 -9.82 -2.82
C ALA A 183 6.83 -10.94 -1.77
N VAL A 184 7.01 -12.20 -2.17
CA VAL A 184 7.23 -13.34 -1.27
C VAL A 184 8.72 -13.63 -1.21
N ILE A 185 9.32 -13.55 -0.02
CA ILE A 185 10.76 -13.72 0.19
C ILE A 185 11.10 -15.03 0.92
N GLY A 186 10.08 -15.69 1.49
CA GLY A 186 10.25 -16.96 2.18
C GLY A 186 8.92 -17.55 2.61
N ALA A 187 8.97 -18.79 3.08
CA ALA A 187 7.84 -19.49 3.68
C ALA A 187 8.38 -20.40 4.79
N THR A 188 7.82 -20.28 5.99
CA THR A 188 8.16 -21.12 7.13
C THR A 188 6.95 -21.94 7.54
N PRO A 189 7.13 -23.20 7.99
CA PRO A 189 6.02 -23.99 8.55
C PRO A 189 5.46 -23.38 9.84
#